data_AF-A0A1V4XF77-F1
#
_entry.id   AF-A0A1V4XF77-F1
#
_cell.length_a   1.000
_cell.length_b   1.000
_cell.length_c   1.000
_cell.angle_alpha   90.00
_cell.angle_beta   90.00
_cell.angle_gamma   90.00
#
_symmetry.space_group_name_H-M   'P 1'
#
loop_
_entity.id
_entity.type
_entity.pdbx_description
1 polymer ?
#
loop_
_entity_poly.entity_id
_entity_poly.type
_entity_poly.pdbx_seq_one_letter_code
_entity_poly.pdbx_strand_id
1 'polypeptide(L)'
;MKKTSAVRVLLIVVSALFVLSLPCTASAHSPDRMELAYDAKTQTLSVKITHPSNNPDRHYVKEVVVKKNGQVVARGEYNKQPGDTFVYTFQVAATGADTFEVTAVCNIRGSITAKYSPGV
;
A
#
# COMPACT_ATOMS: atom_id res chain seq x y z
N MET A 1 4.33 -26.88 50.35
CA MET A 1 4.36 -25.50 49.80
C MET A 1 5.18 -25.36 48.48
N LYS A 2 5.28 -26.40 47.63
CA LYS A 2 6.09 -26.36 46.38
C LYS A 2 5.28 -26.13 45.08
N LYS A 3 3.95 -26.30 45.12
CA LYS A 3 3.06 -26.25 43.94
C LYS A 3 2.78 -24.82 43.45
N THR A 4 2.86 -23.82 44.33
CA THR A 4 2.58 -22.42 44.02
C THR A 4 3.64 -21.78 43.13
N SER A 5 4.91 -22.16 43.28
CA SER A 5 6.00 -21.65 42.45
C SER A 5 5.95 -22.16 41.01
N ALA A 6 5.59 -23.43 40.80
CA ALA A 6 5.45 -24.01 39.47
C ALA A 6 4.29 -23.38 38.68
N VAL A 7 3.16 -23.11 39.34
CA VAL A 7 2.01 -22.43 38.73
C VAL A 7 2.36 -20.98 38.35
N ARG A 8 3.12 -20.27 39.18
CA ARG A 8 3.59 -18.91 38.87
C ARG A 8 4.53 -18.88 37.67
N VAL A 9 5.47 -19.83 37.57
CA VAL A 9 6.37 -19.95 36.42
C VAL A 9 5.60 -20.26 35.14
N LEU A 10 4.64 -21.19 35.19
CA LEU A 10 3.78 -21.52 34.05
C LEU A 10 2.98 -20.29 33.57
N LEU A 11 2.40 -19.52 34.49
CA LEU A 11 1.67 -18.29 34.15
C LEU A 11 2.56 -17.23 33.52
N ILE A 12 3.80 -17.07 33.99
CA ILE A 12 4.78 -16.14 33.40
C ILE A 12 5.13 -16.58 31.97
N VAL A 13 5.37 -17.87 31.75
CA VAL A 13 5.70 -18.41 30.42
C VAL A 13 4.53 -18.25 29.44
N VAL A 14 3.31 -18.57 29.87
CA VAL A 14 2.10 -18.41 29.05
C VAL A 14 1.85 -16.93 28.71
N SER A 15 2.04 -16.03 29.68
CA SER A 15 1.92 -14.58 29.45
C SER A 15 2.97 -14.05 28.48
N ALA A 16 4.23 -14.48 28.60
CA ALA A 16 5.30 -14.10 27.67
C ALA A 16 5.03 -14.60 26.24
N LEU A 17 4.56 -15.84 26.08
CA LEU A 17 4.17 -16.40 24.78
C LEU A 17 2.99 -15.65 24.16
N PHE A 18 2.03 -15.21 24.98
CA PHE A 18 0.90 -14.41 24.51
C PHE A 18 1.35 -13.03 23.98
N VAL A 19 2.26 -12.35 24.68
CA VAL A 19 2.82 -11.05 24.22
C VAL A 19 3.59 -11.19 22.91
N LEU A 20 4.33 -12.29 22.73
CA LEU A 20 5.05 -12.59 21.48
C LEU A 20 4.12 -12.92 20.29
N SER A 21 2.88 -13.34 20.57
CA SER A 21 1.89 -13.65 19.53
C SER A 21 1.12 -12.42 19.03
N LEU A 22 1.34 -11.24 19.64
CA LEU A 22 0.71 -10.01 19.19
C LEU A 22 1.23 -9.66 17.78
N PRO A 23 0.35 -9.47 16.79
CA PRO A 23 0.77 -9.09 15.44
C PRO A 23 1.45 -7.72 15.52
N CYS A 24 2.74 -7.68 15.20
CA CYS A 24 3.43 -6.42 14.97
C CYS A 24 2.85 -5.85 13.68
N THR A 25 2.06 -4.76 13.78
CA THR A 25 1.66 -3.96 12.62
C THR A 25 2.92 -3.32 12.07
N ALA A 26 3.60 -4.08 11.22
CA ALA A 26 4.67 -3.61 10.38
C ALA A 26 4.17 -2.43 9.56
N SER A 27 4.39 -1.20 10.04
CA SER A 27 4.34 -0.02 9.20
C SER A 27 5.48 -0.15 8.21
N ALA A 28 5.15 -0.83 7.14
CA ALA A 28 6.00 -1.11 6.03
C ALA A 28 6.21 0.25 5.32
N HIS A 29 7.44 0.75 5.20
CA HIS A 29 7.75 2.12 4.77
C HIS A 29 7.16 2.42 3.38
N SER A 30 5.91 2.85 3.40
CA SER A 30 5.07 3.00 2.23
C SER A 30 5.51 4.24 1.45
N PRO A 31 5.11 4.35 0.18
CA PRO A 31 5.02 5.66 -0.45
C PRO A 31 4.32 6.67 0.46
N ASP A 32 4.86 7.88 0.55
CA ASP A 32 4.45 8.90 1.51
C ASP A 32 3.06 9.48 1.18
N ARG A 33 2.80 9.68 -0.12
CA ARG A 33 1.58 10.32 -0.61
C ARG A 33 1.19 9.79 -1.98
N MET A 34 -0.13 9.73 -2.20
CA MET A 34 -0.73 9.47 -3.51
C MET A 34 -1.87 10.46 -3.76
N GLU A 35 -1.87 11.08 -4.92
CA GLU A 35 -2.92 11.96 -5.43
C GLU A 35 -3.47 11.37 -6.73
N LEU A 36 -4.79 11.26 -6.82
CA LEU A 36 -5.49 10.69 -7.96
C LEU A 36 -6.26 11.80 -8.69
N ALA A 37 -6.13 11.85 -10.01
CA ALA A 37 -6.88 12.74 -10.87
C ALA A 37 -7.36 11.99 -12.11
N TYR A 38 -8.54 12.31 -12.62
CA TYR A 38 -9.12 11.63 -13.77
C TYR A 38 -9.54 12.63 -14.85
N ASP A 39 -9.13 12.35 -16.08
CA ASP A 39 -9.58 13.08 -17.26
C ASP A 39 -10.65 12.25 -17.97
N ALA A 40 -11.91 12.69 -17.88
CA ALA A 40 -13.04 12.02 -18.51
C ALA A 40 -13.03 12.12 -20.04
N LYS A 41 -12.39 13.12 -20.63
CA LYS A 41 -12.31 13.27 -22.09
C LYS A 41 -11.38 12.24 -22.70
N THR A 42 -10.25 12.01 -22.03
CA THR A 42 -9.22 11.06 -22.49
C THR A 42 -9.31 9.70 -21.81
N GLN A 43 -10.26 9.52 -20.87
CA GLN A 43 -10.44 8.32 -20.05
C GLN A 43 -9.13 7.87 -19.38
N THR A 44 -8.42 8.86 -18.80
CA THR A 44 -7.08 8.67 -18.24
C THR A 44 -7.05 8.97 -16.75
N LEU A 45 -6.65 7.98 -15.95
CA LEU A 45 -6.35 8.11 -14.54
C LEU A 45 -4.87 8.48 -14.35
N SER A 46 -4.61 9.64 -13.77
CA SER A 46 -3.28 10.08 -13.34
C SER A 46 -3.07 9.74 -11.86
N VAL A 47 -2.00 8.98 -11.59
CA VAL A 47 -1.60 8.55 -10.25
C VAL A 47 -0.28 9.24 -9.93
N LYS A 48 -0.36 10.34 -9.18
CA LYS A 48 0.82 11.08 -8.70
C LYS A 48 1.24 10.50 -7.37
N ILE A 49 2.50 10.07 -7.28
CA ILE A 49 3.07 9.40 -6.11
C ILE A 49 4.27 10.19 -5.63
N THR A 50 4.35 10.40 -4.31
CA THR A 50 5.57 10.85 -3.63
C THR A 50 6.13 9.69 -2.84
N HIS A 51 7.35 9.30 -3.18
CA HIS A 51 8.12 8.24 -2.52
C HIS A 51 9.60 8.62 -2.61
N PRO A 52 10.12 9.42 -1.67
CA PRO A 52 11.52 9.79 -1.67
C PRO A 52 12.43 8.56 -1.58
N SER A 53 13.45 8.48 -2.44
CA SER A 53 14.36 7.35 -2.46
C SER A 53 15.79 7.78 -2.66
N ASN A 54 16.67 7.30 -1.78
CA ASN A 54 18.11 7.51 -1.91
C ASN A 54 18.74 6.74 -3.09
N ASN A 55 18.06 5.71 -3.60
CA ASN A 55 18.49 4.95 -4.77
C ASN A 55 17.28 4.46 -5.57
N PRO A 56 16.79 5.25 -6.53
CA PRO A 56 15.61 4.93 -7.33
C PRO A 56 15.69 3.66 -8.20
N ASP A 57 16.87 3.06 -8.36
CA ASP A 57 17.06 1.78 -9.08
C ASP A 57 17.00 0.56 -8.14
N ARG A 58 17.05 0.78 -6.82
CA ARG A 58 17.08 -0.29 -5.79
C ARG A 58 15.97 -0.19 -4.75
N HIS A 59 15.48 1.03 -4.49
CA HIS A 59 14.35 1.31 -3.62
C HIS A 59 13.35 2.16 -4.42
N TYR A 60 12.28 1.51 -4.88
CA TYR A 60 11.32 2.12 -5.79
C TYR A 60 9.91 1.57 -5.63
N VAL A 61 8.92 2.27 -6.18
CA VAL A 61 7.57 1.71 -6.36
C VAL A 61 7.60 0.68 -7.48
N LYS A 62 7.52 -0.62 -7.14
CA LYS A 62 7.56 -1.72 -8.11
C LYS A 62 6.25 -1.97 -8.83
N GLU A 63 5.13 -1.62 -8.19
CA GLU A 63 3.82 -1.94 -8.71
C GLU A 63 2.81 -0.85 -8.37
N VAL A 64 1.98 -0.51 -9.34
CA VAL A 64 0.73 0.25 -9.12
C VAL A 64 -0.43 -0.57 -9.66
N VAL A 65 -1.34 -0.97 -8.77
CA VAL A 65 -2.54 -1.74 -9.12
C VAL A 65 -3.74 -0.80 -9.12
N VAL A 66 -4.47 -0.77 -10.23
CA VAL A 66 -5.71 0.00 -10.37
C VAL A 66 -6.88 -0.96 -10.36
N LYS A 67 -7.77 -0.80 -9.39
CA LYS A 67 -9.07 -1.45 -9.37
C LYS A 67 -10.18 -0.46 -9.70
N LYS A 68 -11.18 -0.91 -10.44
CA LYS A 68 -12.45 -0.22 -10.65
C LYS A 68 -13.57 -1.08 -10.08
N ASN A 69 -14.39 -0.54 -9.17
CA ASN A 69 -15.49 -1.25 -8.52
C ASN A 69 -15.08 -2.62 -7.93
N GLY A 70 -13.89 -2.68 -7.34
CA GLY A 70 -13.33 -3.89 -6.72
C GLY A 70 -12.60 -4.84 -7.67
N GLN A 71 -12.72 -4.67 -9.00
CA GLN A 71 -12.03 -5.51 -9.99
C GLN A 71 -10.74 -4.84 -10.46
N VAL A 72 -9.63 -5.59 -10.54
CA VAL A 72 -8.37 -5.09 -11.11
C VAL A 72 -8.57 -4.85 -12.62
N VAL A 73 -8.31 -3.61 -13.06
CA VAL A 73 -8.45 -3.19 -14.46
C VAL A 73 -7.13 -2.80 -15.11
N ALA A 74 -6.11 -2.44 -14.32
CA ALA A 74 -4.77 -2.18 -14.83
C ALA A 74 -3.71 -2.47 -13.76
N ARG A 75 -2.49 -2.77 -14.23
CA ARG A 75 -1.28 -2.90 -13.41
C ARG A 75 -0.13 -2.20 -14.13
N GLY A 76 0.63 -1.40 -13.40
CA GLY A 76 1.92 -0.91 -13.84
C GLY A 76 3.01 -1.63 -13.05
N GLU A 77 3.93 -2.29 -13.73
CA GLU A 77 5.10 -2.93 -13.12
C GLU A 77 6.36 -2.15 -13.50
N TYR A 78 7.22 -1.90 -12.51
CA TYR A 78 8.39 -1.05 -12.66
C TYR A 78 9.60 -1.71 -12.01
N ASN A 79 10.78 -1.35 -12.50
CA ASN A 79 12.07 -1.79 -11.96
C ASN A 79 12.95 -0.64 -11.46
N LYS A 80 12.42 0.59 -11.54
CA LYS A 80 13.00 1.84 -11.04
C LYS A 80 11.92 2.93 -10.95
N GLN A 81 12.21 4.05 -10.30
CA GLN A 81 11.31 5.22 -10.31
C GLN A 81 12.03 6.50 -10.82
N PRO A 82 11.30 7.46 -11.41
CA PRO A 82 11.92 8.63 -12.07
C PRO A 82 12.53 9.68 -11.13
N GLY A 83 12.13 9.72 -9.86
CA GLY A 83 12.53 10.71 -8.88
C GLY A 83 11.69 10.56 -7.61
N ASP A 84 11.70 11.56 -6.73
CA ASP A 84 10.96 11.49 -5.46
C ASP A 84 9.45 11.66 -5.63
N THR A 85 9.03 12.45 -6.63
CA THR A 85 7.62 12.60 -7.01
C THR A 85 7.46 12.39 -8.51
N PHE A 86 6.52 11.54 -8.89
CA PHE A 86 6.31 11.13 -10.28
C PHE A 86 4.83 10.82 -10.53
N VAL A 87 4.47 10.72 -11.82
CA VAL A 87 3.11 10.43 -12.26
C VAL A 87 3.13 9.20 -13.16
N TYR A 88 2.27 8.24 -12.86
CA TYR A 88 1.91 7.16 -13.78
C TYR A 88 0.49 7.36 -14.27
N THR A 89 0.25 7.08 -15.55
CA THR A 89 -1.05 7.25 -16.19
C THR A 89 -1.59 5.91 -16.66
N PHE A 90 -2.89 5.70 -16.46
CA PHE A 90 -3.59 4.49 -16.89
C PHE A 90 -4.79 4.89 -17.74
N GLN A 91 -4.88 4.35 -18.95
CA GLN A 91 -6.05 4.52 -19.78
C GLN A 91 -7.12 3.51 -19.34
N VAL A 92 -8.07 3.98 -18.54
CA VAL A 92 -9.09 3.15 -17.90
C VAL A 92 -10.44 3.84 -18.04
N ALA A 93 -11.34 3.22 -18.78
CA ALA A 93 -12.66 3.80 -18.99
C ALA A 93 -13.47 3.81 -17.68
N ALA A 94 -14.10 4.94 -17.37
CA ALA A 94 -14.97 5.11 -16.21
C ALA A 94 -16.03 6.19 -16.43
N THR A 95 -17.15 5.97 -15.78
CA THR A 95 -18.26 6.90 -15.56
C THR A 95 -18.16 7.45 -14.13
N GLY A 96 -18.88 8.53 -13.79
CA GLY A 96 -18.79 9.08 -12.43
C GLY A 96 -19.49 8.26 -11.35
N ALA A 97 -20.20 7.20 -11.72
CA ALA A 97 -20.68 6.20 -10.76
C ALA A 97 -19.57 5.22 -10.34
N ASP A 98 -18.49 5.12 -11.12
CA ASP A 98 -17.39 4.20 -10.83
C ASP A 98 -16.51 4.73 -9.70
N THR A 99 -15.90 3.81 -8.96
CA THR A 99 -14.88 4.12 -7.95
C THR A 99 -13.59 3.39 -8.28
N PHE A 100 -12.50 4.14 -8.33
CA PHE A 100 -11.15 3.62 -8.41
C PHE A 100 -10.58 3.39 -7.01
N GLU A 101 -9.90 2.27 -6.83
CA GLU A 101 -9.00 1.98 -5.70
C GLU A 101 -7.62 1.69 -6.28
N VAL A 102 -6.64 2.54 -5.95
CA VAL A 102 -5.28 2.46 -6.49
C VAL A 102 -4.32 2.13 -5.36
N THR A 103 -3.51 1.09 -5.52
CA THR A 103 -2.49 0.69 -4.56
C THR A 103 -1.11 0.78 -5.19
N ALA A 104 -0.20 1.56 -4.58
CA ALA A 104 1.22 1.58 -4.95
C ALA A 104 2.05 0.80 -3.94
N VAL A 105 2.97 -0.03 -4.41
CA VAL A 105 3.75 -0.97 -3.59
C VAL A 105 5.24 -0.67 -3.74
N CYS A 106 5.91 -0.42 -2.61
CA CYS A 106 7.37 -0.32 -2.56
C CYS A 106 8.00 -1.71 -2.78
N ASN A 107 9.13 -1.76 -3.49
CA ASN A 107 9.83 -3.00 -3.79
C ASN A 107 10.49 -3.63 -2.56
N ILE A 108 10.84 -2.82 -1.55
CA ILE A 108 11.41 -3.28 -0.28
C ILE A 108 10.29 -3.69 0.67
N ARG A 109 9.43 -2.74 1.06
CA ARG A 109 8.41 -2.97 2.09
C ARG A 109 7.40 -1.83 2.11
N GLY A 110 6.11 -2.14 1.94
CA GLY A 110 5.01 -1.21 2.22
C GLY A 110 4.21 -0.81 1.00
N SER A 111 3.05 -0.24 1.27
CA SER A 111 2.13 0.22 0.24
C SER A 111 1.25 1.34 0.76
N ILE A 112 0.75 2.17 -0.16
CA ILE A 112 -0.31 3.14 0.09
C ILE A 112 -1.47 2.84 -0.84
N THR A 113 -2.70 3.03 -0.35
CA THR A 113 -3.92 2.90 -1.15
C THR A 113 -4.71 4.19 -1.08
N ALA A 114 -5.17 4.67 -2.23
CA ALA A 114 -6.08 5.81 -2.34
C ALA A 114 -7.34 5.41 -3.12
N LYS A 115 -8.47 6.05 -2.79
CA LYS A 115 -9.74 5.90 -3.51
C LYS A 115 -10.09 7.20 -4.21
N TYR A 116 -10.71 7.08 -5.38
CA TYR A 116 -11.17 8.21 -6.16
C TYR A 116 -12.45 7.86 -6.90
N SER A 117 -13.47 8.71 -6.79
CA SER A 117 -14.71 8.63 -7.54
C SER A 117 -14.79 9.87 -8.43
N PRO A 118 -14.83 9.74 -9.76
CA PRO A 118 -14.78 10.90 -10.66
C PRO A 118 -15.90 11.90 -10.47
N GLY A 119 -17.04 11.49 -9.89
CA GLY A 119 -18.16 12.38 -9.54
C GLY A 119 -18.54 13.32 -10.69
N VAL A 120 -19.17 12.79 -11.75
CA VAL A 120 -19.71 13.65 -12.81
C VAL A 120 -20.77 14.59 -12.26
#